data_AF-A0A9D4S6W6-F1
#
_entry.id   AF-A0A9D4S6W6-F1
#
_cell.length_a   1.000
_cell.length_b   1.000
_cell.length_c   1.000
_cell.angle_alpha   90.00
_cell.angle_beta   90.00
_cell.angle_gamma   90.00
#
_symmetry.space_group_name_H-M   'P 1'
#
loop_
_entity.id
_entity.type
_entity.pdbx_description
1 polymer ?
#
loop_
_entity_poly.entity_id
_entity_poly.type
_entity_poly.pdbx_seq_one_letter_code
_entity_poly.pdbx_strand_id
1 'polypeptide(L)'
;MSIDNYLSPADIAVLRGGILSSLVVGIVYAVKESRHESTSFRYHRGGGKLHPFPVAVSLVVTFESSIFYLWYPSEIYMYGSYYWMQNLGLIVGYLMMFFITIPLFYHLQITSVYEYLQMRHESQRVRQMAMW
;
A
#
# COMPACT_ATOMS: atom_id res chain seq x y z
N MET A 1 34.34 -13.12 17.18
CA MET A 1 34.33 -12.95 15.71
C MET A 1 33.43 -11.74 15.45
N SER A 2 34.02 -10.55 15.30
CA SER A 2 33.28 -9.28 15.38
C SER A 2 32.53 -8.98 14.08
N ILE A 3 31.29 -8.52 14.22
CA ILE A 3 30.32 -8.21 13.16
C ILE A 3 30.78 -7.01 12.30
N ASP A 4 31.83 -6.31 12.76
CA ASP A 4 32.34 -5.05 12.21
C ASP A 4 33.07 -5.19 10.87
N ASN A 5 33.39 -6.42 10.42
CA ASN A 5 34.11 -6.67 9.16
C ASN A 5 33.21 -7.05 7.96
N TYR A 6 31.91 -7.27 8.16
CA TYR A 6 30.98 -7.66 7.07
C TYR A 6 30.17 -6.48 6.52
N LEU A 7 29.97 -5.44 7.33
CA LEU A 7 29.25 -4.23 6.95
C LEU A 7 30.27 -3.10 6.93
N SER A 8 30.51 -2.54 5.74
CA SER A 8 31.34 -1.35 5.64
C SER A 8 30.70 -0.24 6.48
N PRO A 9 31.48 0.65 7.14
CA PRO A 9 30.93 1.84 7.78
C PRO A 9 29.99 2.65 6.88
N ALA A 10 30.20 2.56 5.55
CA ALA A 10 29.32 3.14 4.54
C ALA A 10 27.90 2.53 4.53
N ASP A 11 27.76 1.22 4.68
CA ASP A 11 26.46 0.52 4.62
C ASP A 11 25.59 0.92 5.82
N ILE A 12 26.21 1.00 7.00
CA ILE A 12 25.55 1.45 8.23
C ILE A 12 25.11 2.92 8.11
N ALA A 13 25.94 3.77 7.47
CA ALA A 13 25.59 5.16 7.24
C ALA A 13 24.36 5.31 6.31
N VAL A 14 24.28 4.51 5.25
CA VAL A 14 23.14 4.50 4.32
C VAL A 14 21.86 4.03 5.03
N LEU A 15 21.93 2.95 5.81
CA LEU A 15 20.79 2.42 6.56
C LEU A 15 20.26 3.44 7.57
N ARG A 16 21.15 4.08 8.34
CA ARG A 16 20.77 5.13 9.29
C ARG A 16 20.18 6.34 8.56
N GLY A 17 20.76 6.74 7.44
CA GLY A 17 20.26 7.83 6.59
C GLY A 17 18.83 7.58 6.09
N GLY A 18 18.53 6.35 5.63
CA GLY A 18 17.20 5.96 5.15
C GLY A 18 16.13 5.98 6.25
N ILE A 19 16.46 5.50 7.45
CA ILE A 19 15.53 5.53 8.59
C ILE A 19 15.28 6.97 9.03
N LEU A 20 16.34 7.77 9.14
CA LEU A 20 16.23 9.18 9.54
C LEU A 20 15.42 9.98 8.53
N SER A 21 15.60 9.76 7.23
CA SER A 21 14.83 10.48 6.21
C SER A 21 13.33 10.15 6.27
N SER A 22 12.96 8.89 6.46
CA SER A 22 11.55 8.47 6.67
C SER A 22 10.95 9.14 7.91
N LEU A 23 11.72 9.17 9.01
CA LEU A 23 11.29 9.77 10.27
C LEU A 23 11.15 11.29 10.16
N VAL A 24 12.06 11.96 9.45
CA VAL A 24 11.98 13.41 9.17
C VAL A 24 10.73 13.75 8.37
N VAL A 25 10.41 12.98 7.32
CA VAL A 25 9.16 13.19 6.56
C VAL A 25 7.95 13.03 7.49
N GLY A 26 7.91 11.98 8.31
CA GLY A 26 6.85 11.78 9.29
C GLY A 26 6.68 12.95 10.27
N ILE A 27 7.78 13.45 10.84
CA ILE A 27 7.76 14.59 11.79
C ILE A 27 7.31 15.88 11.10
N VAL A 28 7.82 16.17 9.90
CA VAL A 28 7.44 17.38 9.14
C VAL A 28 5.94 17.38 8.85
N TYR A 29 5.39 16.24 8.39
CA TYR A 29 3.95 16.10 8.18
C TYR A 29 3.16 16.18 9.50
N ALA A 30 3.64 15.56 10.58
CA ALA A 30 2.98 15.60 11.88
C ALA A 30 2.92 17.02 12.48
N VAL A 31 4.01 17.80 12.38
CA VAL A 31 4.07 19.19 12.87
C VAL A 31 3.28 20.14 11.96
N LYS A 32 3.22 19.86 10.65
CA LYS A 32 2.41 20.64 9.71
C LYS A 32 0.92 20.40 9.91
N GLU A 33 0.53 19.16 10.18
CA GLU A 33 -0.86 18.78 10.46
C GLU A 33 -1.31 19.25 11.86
N SER A 34 -0.45 19.24 12.88
CA SER A 34 -0.81 19.70 14.24
C SER A 34 -1.15 21.20 14.32
N ARG A 35 -0.76 21.99 13.31
CA ARG A 35 -1.13 23.40 13.17
C ARG A 35 -2.51 23.63 12.56
N HIS A 36 -3.11 22.61 11.97
CA HIS A 36 -4.47 22.63 11.45
C HIS A 36 -5.32 21.72 12.34
N GLU A 37 -6.27 22.28 13.09
CA GLU A 37 -7.27 21.47 13.81
C GLU A 37 -8.11 20.67 12.79
N SER A 38 -7.70 19.44 12.51
CA SER A 38 -8.37 18.54 11.58
C SER A 38 -9.09 17.44 12.33
N THR A 39 -10.42 17.58 12.44
CA THR A 39 -11.38 16.50 12.73
C THR A 39 -10.95 15.19 12.06
N SER A 40 -10.96 14.05 12.77
CA SER A 40 -10.46 12.72 12.33
C SER A 40 -10.90 12.27 10.93
N PHE A 41 -11.99 12.83 10.42
CA PHE A 41 -12.52 12.63 9.07
C PHE A 41 -11.64 13.22 7.96
N ARG A 42 -10.98 14.38 8.19
CA ARG A 42 -10.09 15.03 7.21
C ARG A 42 -8.76 14.30 7.06
N TYR A 43 -8.28 13.65 8.12
CA TYR A 43 -7.06 12.83 8.12
C TYR A 43 -7.21 11.60 7.20
N HIS A 44 -8.34 10.89 7.29
CA HIS A 44 -8.60 9.71 6.47
C HIS A 44 -9.00 10.04 5.01
N ARG A 45 -9.63 11.19 4.74
CA ARG A 45 -10.05 11.61 3.39
C ARG A 45 -9.10 12.57 2.68
N GLY A 46 -7.99 12.97 3.29
CA GLY A 46 -7.05 13.96 2.75
C GLY A 46 -7.74 15.22 2.21
N GLY A 47 -8.73 15.73 2.93
CA GLY A 47 -9.43 16.98 2.56
C GLY A 47 -10.34 16.92 1.32
N GLY A 48 -10.66 15.75 0.78
CA GLY A 48 -11.67 15.60 -0.29
C GLY A 48 -11.28 16.17 -1.67
N LYS A 49 -10.03 16.62 -1.84
CA LYS A 49 -9.48 17.15 -3.11
C LYS A 49 -8.07 16.62 -3.41
N LEU A 50 -7.76 15.39 -2.99
CA LEU A 50 -6.52 14.75 -3.40
C LEU A 50 -6.56 14.47 -4.91
N HIS A 51 -5.54 14.92 -5.62
CA HIS A 51 -5.37 14.58 -7.03
C HIS A 51 -5.27 13.04 -7.17
N PRO A 52 -5.87 12.41 -8.20
CA PRO A 52 -5.89 10.95 -8.33
C PRO A 52 -4.49 10.34 -8.46
N PHE A 53 -3.52 11.10 -8.97
CA PHE A 53 -2.14 10.65 -9.16
C PHE A 53 -1.42 10.25 -7.85
N PRO A 54 -1.26 11.12 -6.82
CA PRO A 54 -0.63 10.74 -5.56
C PRO A 54 -1.40 9.64 -4.81
N VAL A 55 -2.72 9.56 -4.98
CA VAL A 55 -3.53 8.47 -4.40
C VAL A 55 -3.16 7.13 -5.06
N ALA A 56 -3.09 7.08 -6.38
CA ALA A 56 -2.69 5.87 -7.12
C ALA A 56 -1.27 5.43 -6.72
N VAL A 57 -0.33 6.37 -6.62
CA VAL A 57 1.04 6.07 -6.17
C VAL A 57 1.06 5.48 -4.76
N SER A 58 0.30 6.06 -3.81
CA SER A 58 0.21 5.53 -2.45
C SER A 58 -0.39 4.13 -2.40
N LEU A 59 -1.38 3.84 -3.25
CA LEU A 59 -1.97 2.50 -3.35
C LEU A 59 -0.98 1.47 -3.88
N VAL A 60 -0.23 1.80 -4.93
CA VAL A 60 0.83 0.92 -5.46
C VAL A 60 1.89 0.65 -4.40
N VAL A 61 2.35 1.69 -3.70
CA VAL A 61 3.35 1.55 -2.63
C VAL A 61 2.84 0.71 -1.46
N THR A 62 1.54 0.75 -1.15
CA THR A 62 0.94 -0.07 -0.08
C THR A 62 0.77 -1.53 -0.52
N PHE A 63 0.52 -1.75 -1.80
CA PHE A 63 0.37 -3.08 -2.37
C PHE A 63 1.73 -3.80 -2.48
N GLU A 64 2.80 -3.08 -2.81
CA GLU A 64 4.15 -3.60 -2.95
C GLU A 64 4.86 -3.72 -1.59
N SER A 65 5.19 -4.95 -1.20
CA SER A 65 5.90 -5.25 0.05
C SER A 65 7.28 -5.86 -0.19
N SER A 66 8.14 -5.85 0.84
CA SER A 66 9.47 -6.48 0.84
C SER A 66 9.45 -7.98 0.47
N ILE A 67 8.29 -8.63 0.63
CA ILE A 67 8.06 -10.03 0.28
C ILE A 67 8.32 -10.28 -1.21
N PHE A 68 7.95 -9.36 -2.10
CA PHE A 68 8.13 -9.54 -3.54
C PHE A 68 9.60 -9.67 -3.93
N TYR A 69 10.49 -8.91 -3.28
CA TYR A 69 11.93 -8.95 -3.55
C TYR A 69 12.57 -10.30 -3.21
N LEU A 70 12.02 -11.03 -2.23
CA LEU A 70 12.46 -12.38 -1.90
C LEU A 70 11.75 -13.42 -2.76
N TRP A 71 10.48 -13.20 -3.07
CA TRP A 71 9.66 -14.12 -3.84
C TRP A 71 10.15 -14.25 -5.29
N TYR A 72 10.38 -13.15 -6.01
CA TYR A 72 10.80 -13.16 -7.41
C TYR A 72 12.05 -14.01 -7.71
N PRO A 73 13.20 -13.86 -7.01
CA PRO A 73 14.37 -14.69 -7.28
C PRO A 73 14.13 -16.15 -6.90
N SER A 74 13.33 -16.43 -5.86
CA SER A 74 13.01 -17.80 -5.47
C SER A 74 12.20 -18.53 -6.55
N GLU A 75 11.24 -17.83 -7.16
CA GLU A 75 10.40 -18.37 -8.23
C GLU A 75 11.20 -18.59 -9.52
N ILE A 76 12.05 -17.63 -9.89
CA ILE A 76 12.91 -17.73 -11.07
C ILE A 76 13.94 -18.86 -10.89
N TYR A 77 14.47 -19.04 -9.69
CA TYR A 77 15.45 -20.09 -9.41
C TYR A 77 14.83 -21.50 -9.48
N MET A 78 13.59 -21.68 -9.01
CA MET A 78 12.93 -22.99 -9.05
C MET A 78 12.26 -23.30 -10.41
N TYR A 79 11.62 -22.32 -11.04
CA TYR A 79 10.75 -22.55 -12.21
C TYR A 79 11.27 -21.95 -13.53
N GLY A 80 12.39 -21.21 -13.48
CA GLY A 80 13.07 -20.69 -14.67
C GLY A 80 12.15 -19.87 -15.58
N SER A 81 11.98 -20.33 -16.83
CA SER A 81 11.18 -19.64 -17.85
C SER A 81 9.66 -19.68 -17.63
N TYR A 82 9.15 -20.55 -16.74
CA TYR A 82 7.71 -20.65 -16.47
C TYR A 82 7.14 -19.39 -15.78
N TYR A 83 7.98 -18.67 -15.03
CA TYR A 83 7.63 -17.42 -14.37
C TYR A 83 7.07 -16.34 -15.35
N TRP A 84 7.48 -16.36 -16.62
CA TRP A 84 6.94 -15.44 -17.63
C TRP A 84 5.46 -15.69 -17.92
N MET A 85 4.99 -16.94 -17.89
CA MET A 85 3.57 -17.25 -18.08
C MET A 85 2.73 -16.76 -16.90
N GLN A 86 3.28 -16.80 -15.68
CA GLN A 86 2.62 -16.25 -14.49
C GLN A 86 2.49 -14.73 -14.55
N ASN A 87 3.50 -14.03 -15.05
CA ASN A 87 3.42 -12.57 -15.25
C ASN A 87 2.34 -12.19 -16.26
N LEU A 88 2.21 -12.94 -17.36
CA LEU A 88 1.14 -12.71 -18.33
C LEU A 88 -0.24 -12.90 -17.69
N GLY A 89 -0.41 -13.94 -16.86
CA GLY A 89 -1.64 -14.14 -16.09
C GLY A 89 -1.95 -12.98 -15.12
N LEU A 90 -0.93 -12.46 -14.43
CA LEU A 90 -1.06 -11.31 -13.54
C LEU A 90 -1.50 -10.04 -14.29
N ILE A 91 -0.92 -9.77 -15.47
CA ILE A 91 -1.31 -8.61 -16.30
C ILE A 91 -2.80 -8.68 -16.67
N VAL A 92 -3.28 -9.86 -17.10
CA VAL A 92 -4.69 -10.07 -17.42
C VAL A 92 -5.57 -9.89 -16.17
N GLY A 93 -5.14 -10.41 -15.02
CA GLY A 93 -5.82 -10.23 -13.74
C GLY A 93 -5.95 -8.75 -13.35
N TYR A 94 -4.88 -7.97 -13.47
CA TYR A 94 -4.91 -6.53 -13.19
C TYR A 94 -5.81 -5.76 -14.15
N LEU A 95 -5.82 -6.11 -15.44
CA LEU A 95 -6.75 -5.52 -16.41
C LEU A 95 -8.21 -5.81 -16.03
N MET A 96 -8.55 -7.06 -15.73
CA MET A 96 -9.90 -7.41 -15.28
C MET A 96 -10.27 -6.66 -14.00
N MET A 97 -9.36 -6.58 -13.03
CA MET A 97 -9.57 -5.83 -11.80
C MET A 97 -9.79 -4.34 -12.07
N PHE A 98 -9.02 -3.73 -12.97
CA PHE A 98 -9.19 -2.34 -13.36
C PHE A 98 -10.58 -2.09 -13.97
N PHE A 99 -11.03 -2.95 -14.89
CA PHE A 99 -12.32 -2.79 -15.58
C PHE A 99 -13.54 -3.11 -14.70
N ILE A 100 -13.40 -3.95 -13.68
CA ILE A 100 -14.55 -4.37 -12.85
C ILE A 100 -14.58 -3.55 -11.55
N THR A 101 -13.45 -3.48 -10.84
CA THR A 101 -13.36 -2.91 -9.50
C THR A 101 -13.47 -1.39 -9.53
N ILE A 102 -12.75 -0.71 -10.43
CA ILE A 102 -12.78 0.77 -10.47
C ILE A 102 -14.17 1.33 -10.77
N PRO A 103 -14.90 0.92 -11.81
CA PRO A 103 -16.24 1.48 -12.06
C PRO A 103 -17.24 1.11 -10.97
N LEU A 104 -17.13 -0.07 -10.36
CA LEU A 104 -17.97 -0.48 -9.25
C LEU A 104 -17.79 0.45 -8.03
N PHE A 105 -16.56 0.68 -7.59
CA PHE A 105 -16.31 1.55 -6.43
C PHE A 105 -16.55 3.02 -6.72
N TYR A 106 -16.30 3.48 -7.95
CA TYR A 106 -16.53 4.87 -8.33
C TYR A 106 -18.03 5.23 -8.38
N HIS A 107 -18.89 4.33 -8.86
CA HIS A 107 -20.35 4.58 -8.95
C HIS A 107 -21.04 4.59 -7.59
N LEU A 108 -20.59 3.78 -6.64
CA LEU A 108 -21.24 3.71 -5.33
C LEU A 108 -20.70 4.78 -4.34
N GLN A 109 -19.69 5.58 -4.70
CA GLN A 109 -19.06 6.63 -3.86
C GLN A 109 -18.72 6.16 -2.42
N ILE A 110 -18.40 4.88 -2.28
CA ILE A 110 -18.20 4.24 -0.99
C ILE A 110 -16.75 4.46 -0.55
N THR A 111 -16.56 4.83 0.72
CA THR A 111 -15.23 5.11 1.28
C THR A 111 -14.52 3.86 1.81
N SER A 112 -15.26 2.77 2.01
CA SER A 112 -14.75 1.52 2.55
C SER A 112 -15.39 0.31 1.89
N VAL A 113 -14.62 -0.74 1.61
CA VAL A 113 -15.14 -2.03 1.11
C VAL A 113 -16.20 -2.62 2.06
N TYR A 114 -16.11 -2.30 3.36
CA TYR A 114 -17.07 -2.76 4.36
C TYR A 114 -18.44 -2.10 4.25
N GLU A 115 -18.51 -0.86 3.75
CA GLU A 115 -19.79 -0.20 3.48
C GLU A 115 -20.51 -0.90 2.30
N TYR A 116 -19.78 -1.41 1.30
CA TYR A 116 -20.37 -2.24 0.24
C TYR A 116 -20.96 -3.54 0.79
N LEU A 117 -20.24 -4.23 1.68
CA LEU A 117 -20.73 -5.46 2.32
C LEU A 117 -21.96 -5.20 3.19
N GLN A 118 -22.01 -4.06 3.88
CA GLN A 118 -23.17 -3.66 4.66
C GLN A 118 -24.39 -3.36 3.77
N MET A 119 -24.21 -2.68 2.63
CA MET A 119 -25.30 -2.39 1.69
C MET A 119 -25.85 -3.66 1.03
N ARG A 120 -24.98 -4.62 0.68
CA ARG A 120 -25.40 -5.84 0.00
C ARG A 120 -26.11 -6.84 0.92
N HIS A 121 -25.77 -6.87 2.21
CA HIS A 121 -26.34 -7.82 3.18
C HIS A 121 -27.30 -7.17 4.20
N GLU A 122 -27.52 -5.85 4.11
CA GLU A 122 -28.34 -5.02 5.03
C GLU A 122 -28.08 -5.28 6.54
N SER A 123 -26.90 -5.81 6.89
CA SER A 123 -26.62 -6.30 8.24
C SER A 123 -25.33 -5.70 8.79
N GLN A 124 -25.46 -4.96 9.88
CA GLN A 124 -24.35 -4.37 10.66
C GLN A 124 -23.42 -5.45 11.25
N ARG A 125 -23.91 -6.68 11.45
CA ARG A 125 -23.12 -7.79 12.00
C ARG A 125 -22.07 -8.30 11.02
N VAL A 126 -22.38 -8.33 9.73
CA VAL A 126 -21.43 -8.74 8.68
C VAL A 126 -20.28 -7.73 8.59
N ARG A 127 -20.57 -6.44 8.79
CA ARG A 127 -19.55 -5.39 8.86
C ARG A 127 -18.59 -5.58 10.04
N GLN A 128 -19.13 -5.88 11.23
CA GLN A 128 -18.31 -6.07 12.43
C GLN A 128 -17.46 -7.33 12.39
N MET A 129 -17.97 -8.42 11.80
CA MET A 129 -17.20 -9.65 11.59
C MET A 129 -16.09 -9.47 10.56
N ALA A 130 -16.33 -8.69 9.51
CA ALA A 130 -15.30 -8.40 8.50
C ALA A 130 -14.23 -7.41 8.99
N MET A 131 -14.49 -6.68 10.08
CA MET A 131 -13.59 -5.69 10.68
C MET A 131 -12.68 -6.28 11.77
N TRP A 132 -12.88 -7.54 12.14
CA TRP A 132 -12.11 -8.29 13.15
C TRP A 132 -11.11 -9.23 12.49
#